data_AF-A0A8K0KQ40-F1
#
_entry.id   AF-A0A8K0KQ40-F1
#
_cell.length_a   1.000
_cell.length_b   1.000
_cell.length_c   1.000
_cell.angle_alpha   90.00
_cell.angle_beta   90.00
_cell.angle_gamma   90.00
#
_symmetry.space_group_name_H-M   'P 1'
#
loop_
_entity.id
_entity.type
_entity.pdbx_description
1 polymer ?
#
loop_
_entity_poly.entity_id
_entity_poly.type
_entity_poly.pdbx_seq_one_letter_code
_entity_poly.pdbx_strand_id
1 'polypeptide(L)'
;MDITEEFLRDKRKEEYQYQHFQFTTSTFKNELKDMEMSIIEDAVEKMEKSLLGKYPSKAPVIQSATKKLIEEYAQKTGEWVSSIEGKLESTFIGIPSHVLLPEDKPQVKQYTKEYIEQIQAETKVLEKKLQQSKFMKVKLKEALSASEKCLEAISRVQDGPLQEESMKYLELTTNVLSDLMKINEGSNYIAEKLMDNSSSHEEVPSLQEKNLRMLKELC
;
A
#
# COMPACT_ATOMS: atom_id res chain seq x y z
N MET A 1 7.46 33.40 -3.12
CA MET A 1 6.73 32.13 -3.33
C MET A 1 6.06 32.25 -4.67
N ASP A 2 6.48 31.43 -5.63
CA ASP A 2 5.92 31.45 -6.98
C ASP A 2 4.47 30.95 -6.96
N ILE A 3 3.59 31.64 -7.68
CA ILE A 3 2.15 31.35 -7.83
C ILE A 3 1.89 29.87 -8.18
N THR A 4 2.86 29.22 -8.82
CA THR A 4 2.82 27.79 -9.16
C THR A 4 2.89 26.85 -7.96
N GLU A 5 3.62 27.15 -6.89
CA GLU A 5 3.74 26.23 -5.74
C GLU A 5 2.48 26.23 -4.88
N GLU A 6 1.85 27.39 -4.69
CA GLU A 6 0.63 27.53 -3.91
C GLU A 6 -0.53 26.79 -4.57
N PHE A 7 -0.71 26.99 -5.88
CA PHE A 7 -1.70 26.26 -6.67
C PHE A 7 -1.53 24.73 -6.57
N LEU A 8 -0.29 24.24 -6.68
CA LEU A 8 -0.01 22.80 -6.55
C LEU A 8 -0.29 22.28 -5.13
N ARG A 9 -0.07 23.10 -4.10
CA ARG A 9 -0.36 22.73 -2.72
C ARG A 9 -1.86 22.57 -2.50
N ASP A 10 -2.68 23.46 -3.02
CA ASP A 10 -4.13 23.38 -2.85
C ASP A 10 -4.72 22.21 -3.62
N LYS A 11 -4.22 21.95 -4.84
CA LYS A 11 -4.60 20.74 -5.59
C LYS A 11 -4.29 19.45 -4.83
N ARG A 12 -3.11 19.34 -4.20
CA ARG A 12 -2.76 18.17 -3.36
C ARG A 12 -3.68 18.01 -2.16
N LYS A 13 -4.11 19.11 -1.53
CA LYS A 13 -5.08 19.05 -0.43
C LYS A 13 -6.42 18.52 -0.91
N GLU A 14 -6.92 19.02 -2.04
CA GLU A 14 -8.18 18.53 -2.62
C GLU A 14 -8.10 17.06 -3.02
N GLU A 15 -6.98 16.61 -3.60
CA GLU A 15 -6.75 15.19 -3.89
C GLU A 15 -6.81 14.34 -2.60
N TYR A 16 -6.22 14.82 -1.50
CA TYR A 16 -6.26 14.13 -0.22
C TYR A 16 -7.66 14.11 0.41
N GLN A 17 -8.39 15.23 0.33
CA GLN A 17 -9.80 15.29 0.72
C GLN A 17 -10.63 14.30 -0.07
N TYR A 18 -10.44 14.24 -1.39
CA TYR A 18 -11.17 13.33 -2.26
C TYR A 18 -10.94 11.87 -1.89
N GLN A 19 -9.70 11.48 -1.58
CA GLN A 19 -9.40 10.11 -1.15
C GLN A 19 -10.21 9.70 0.09
N HIS A 20 -10.40 10.62 1.04
CA HIS A 20 -11.15 10.34 2.26
C HIS A 20 -12.67 10.45 2.09
N PHE A 21 -13.13 11.58 1.56
CA PHE A 21 -14.56 11.94 1.52
C PHE A 21 -15.26 11.50 0.23
N GLN A 22 -14.51 11.15 -0.82
CA GLN A 22 -15.02 10.89 -2.18
C GLN A 22 -15.68 12.10 -2.86
N PHE A 23 -15.46 13.30 -2.31
CA PHE A 23 -15.79 14.59 -2.90
C PHE A 23 -14.76 15.63 -2.43
N THR A 24 -14.69 16.77 -3.12
CA THR A 24 -13.80 17.88 -2.72
C THR A 24 -14.61 19.05 -2.16
N THR A 25 -13.94 19.95 -1.46
CA THR A 25 -14.53 21.22 -1.02
C THR A 25 -15.12 21.99 -2.22
N SER A 26 -14.42 21.99 -3.36
CA SER A 26 -14.90 22.63 -4.60
C SER A 26 -16.17 22.00 -5.15
N THR A 27 -16.26 20.66 -5.20
CA THR A 27 -17.50 19.99 -5.63
C THR A 27 -18.66 20.33 -4.69
N PHE A 28 -18.44 20.27 -3.38
CA PHE A 28 -19.46 20.61 -2.39
C PHE A 28 -19.95 22.06 -2.52
N LYS A 29 -19.03 23.03 -2.73
CA LYS A 29 -19.39 24.44 -2.96
C LYS A 29 -20.27 24.62 -4.19
N ASN A 30 -19.93 23.93 -5.28
CA ASN A 30 -20.70 24.01 -6.52
C ASN A 30 -22.09 23.41 -6.34
N GLU A 31 -22.18 22.23 -5.72
CA GLU A 31 -23.47 21.59 -5.42
C GLU A 31 -24.35 22.45 -4.51
N LEU A 32 -23.76 23.12 -3.51
CA LEU A 32 -24.48 24.03 -2.63
C LEU A 32 -25.04 25.24 -3.40
N LYS A 33 -24.23 25.84 -4.28
CA LYS A 33 -24.66 26.95 -5.15
C LYS A 33 -25.79 26.50 -6.08
N ASP A 34 -25.64 25.35 -6.73
CA ASP A 34 -26.61 24.83 -7.68
C ASP A 34 -27.94 24.51 -6.99
N MET A 35 -27.89 23.91 -5.79
CA MET A 35 -29.06 23.65 -4.97
C MET A 35 -29.80 24.93 -4.57
N GLU A 36 -29.07 25.93 -4.07
CA GLU A 36 -29.66 27.20 -3.66
C GLU A 36 -30.27 27.94 -4.85
N MET A 37 -29.56 27.98 -5.98
CA MET A 37 -30.05 28.60 -7.22
C MET A 37 -31.30 27.90 -7.75
N SER A 38 -31.36 26.58 -7.72
CA SER A 38 -32.56 25.84 -8.13
C SER A 38 -33.79 26.22 -7.29
N ILE A 39 -33.62 26.40 -5.97
CA ILE A 39 -34.71 26.84 -5.09
C ILE A 39 -35.16 28.28 -5.42
N ILE A 40 -34.20 29.18 -5.67
CA ILE A 40 -34.48 30.56 -6.04
C ILE A 40 -35.23 30.63 -7.38
N GLU A 41 -34.74 29.91 -8.39
CA GLU A 41 -35.36 29.85 -9.71
C GLU A 41 -36.79 29.34 -9.63
N ASP A 42 -37.04 28.25 -8.90
CA ASP A 42 -38.38 27.71 -8.67
C ASP A 42 -39.32 28.71 -7.99
N ALA A 43 -38.82 29.45 -7.00
CA ALA A 43 -39.60 30.45 -6.28
C ALA A 43 -39.92 31.66 -7.17
N VAL A 44 -38.94 32.15 -7.92
CA VAL A 44 -39.09 33.27 -8.86
C VAL A 44 -40.02 32.88 -10.01
N GLU A 45 -39.94 31.65 -10.52
CA GLU A 45 -40.81 31.16 -11.60
C GLU A 45 -42.28 31.09 -11.14
N LYS A 46 -42.54 30.59 -9.91
CA LYS A 46 -43.89 30.60 -9.30
C LYS A 46 -44.43 32.02 -9.11
N MET A 47 -43.57 32.95 -8.69
CA MET A 47 -43.92 34.36 -8.55
C MET A 47 -44.23 34.99 -9.91
N GLU A 48 -43.41 34.72 -10.93
CA GLU A 48 -43.58 35.20 -12.30
C GLU A 48 -44.93 34.72 -12.88
N LYS A 49 -45.20 33.41 -12.81
CA LYS A 49 -46.46 32.81 -13.26
C LYS A 49 -47.67 33.47 -12.59
N SER A 50 -47.58 33.72 -11.28
CA SER A 50 -48.64 34.37 -10.51
C SER A 50 -48.87 35.83 -10.92
N LEU A 51 -47.81 36.58 -11.21
CA LEU A 51 -47.87 37.98 -11.65
C LEU A 51 -48.39 38.09 -13.08
N LEU A 52 -47.95 37.22 -13.98
CA LEU A 52 -48.42 37.16 -15.37
C LEU A 52 -49.91 36.82 -15.45
N GLY A 53 -50.41 35.94 -14.57
CA GLY A 53 -51.84 35.63 -14.46
C GLY A 53 -52.69 36.85 -14.06
N LYS A 54 -52.14 37.77 -13.24
CA LYS A 54 -52.84 38.99 -12.80
C LYS A 54 -52.66 40.18 -13.74
N TYR A 55 -51.50 40.30 -14.39
CA TYR A 55 -51.11 41.46 -15.20
C TYR A 55 -50.47 41.05 -16.53
N PRO A 56 -51.22 40.40 -17.44
CA PRO A 56 -50.66 39.86 -18.68
C PRO A 56 -50.08 40.95 -19.61
N SER A 57 -50.64 42.16 -19.60
CA SER A 57 -50.12 43.29 -20.39
C SER A 57 -48.74 43.79 -19.96
N LYS A 58 -48.28 43.41 -18.76
CA LYS A 58 -46.97 43.79 -18.22
C LYS A 58 -45.92 42.68 -18.34
N ALA A 59 -46.18 41.64 -19.13
CA ALA A 59 -45.27 40.50 -19.31
C ALA A 59 -43.79 40.85 -19.53
N PRO A 60 -43.41 41.75 -20.47
CA PRO A 60 -41.99 42.05 -20.71
C PRO A 60 -41.31 42.72 -19.50
N VAL A 61 -42.06 43.53 -18.74
CA VAL A 61 -41.55 44.19 -17.54
C VAL A 61 -41.36 43.17 -16.41
N ILE A 62 -42.31 42.25 -16.24
CA ILE A 62 -42.26 41.19 -15.23
C ILE A 62 -41.07 40.27 -15.51
N GLN A 63 -40.93 39.77 -16.74
CA GLN A 63 -39.81 38.90 -17.16
C GLN A 63 -38.44 39.56 -16.99
N SER A 64 -38.33 40.84 -17.35
CA SER A 64 -37.08 41.57 -17.15
C SER A 64 -36.74 41.73 -15.67
N ALA A 65 -37.76 41.98 -14.82
CA ALA A 65 -37.56 42.13 -13.38
C ALA A 65 -37.22 40.80 -12.69
N THR A 66 -37.87 39.70 -13.07
CA THR A 66 -37.61 38.36 -12.50
C THR A 66 -36.20 37.88 -12.87
N LYS A 67 -35.76 38.14 -14.11
CA LYS A 67 -34.37 37.86 -14.51
C LYS A 67 -33.34 38.63 -13.68
N LYS A 68 -33.55 39.94 -13.50
CA LYS A 68 -32.66 40.77 -12.64
C LYS A 68 -32.63 40.29 -11.19
N LEU A 69 -33.77 39.82 -10.69
CA LEU A 69 -33.87 39.28 -9.33
C LEU A 69 -33.02 38.02 -9.19
N ILE A 70 -33.09 37.09 -10.14
CA ILE A 70 -32.25 35.87 -10.16
C ILE A 70 -30.76 36.24 -10.22
N GLU A 71 -30.39 37.21 -11.08
CA GLU A 71 -29.00 37.69 -11.18
C GLU A 71 -28.49 38.27 -9.85
N GLU A 72 -29.31 39.08 -9.15
CA GLU A 72 -28.94 39.65 -7.85
C GLU A 72 -28.78 38.57 -6.77
N TYR A 73 -29.68 37.58 -6.74
CA TYR A 73 -29.56 36.45 -5.81
C TYR A 73 -28.33 35.59 -6.13
N ALA A 74 -28.05 35.30 -7.39
CA ALA A 74 -26.86 34.54 -7.79
C ALA A 74 -25.57 35.21 -7.33
N GLN A 75 -25.49 36.54 -7.44
CA GLN A 75 -24.36 37.29 -6.93
C GLN A 75 -24.23 37.16 -5.40
N LYS A 76 -25.33 37.37 -4.66
CA LYS A 76 -25.32 37.28 -3.19
C LYS A 76 -25.02 35.88 -2.68
N THR A 77 -25.56 34.85 -3.30
CA THR A 77 -25.24 33.45 -3.00
C THR A 77 -23.75 33.18 -3.26
N GLY A 78 -23.19 33.71 -4.34
CA GLY A 78 -21.75 33.64 -4.61
C GLY A 78 -20.89 34.26 -3.50
N GLU A 79 -21.24 35.46 -3.04
CA GLU A 79 -20.56 36.15 -1.93
C GLU A 79 -20.70 35.38 -0.61
N TRP A 80 -21.89 34.87 -0.31
CA TRP A 80 -22.15 34.10 0.91
C TRP A 80 -21.39 32.77 0.91
N VAL A 81 -21.41 32.01 -0.19
CA VAL A 81 -20.65 30.76 -0.30
C VAL A 81 -19.15 31.01 -0.15
N SER A 82 -18.64 32.11 -0.71
CA SER A 82 -17.23 32.50 -0.54
C SER A 82 -16.91 32.86 0.93
N SER A 83 -17.88 33.43 1.66
CA SER A 83 -17.68 33.78 3.08
C SER A 83 -17.60 32.55 4.00
N ILE A 84 -18.27 31.45 3.65
CA ILE A 84 -18.26 30.21 4.43
C ILE A 84 -17.11 29.27 4.04
N GLU A 85 -16.54 29.45 2.85
CA GLU A 85 -15.46 28.63 2.29
C GLU A 85 -14.30 28.42 3.26
N GLY A 86 -13.79 29.49 3.88
CA GLY A 86 -12.69 29.39 4.83
C GLY A 86 -13.03 28.54 6.07
N LYS A 87 -14.30 28.55 6.53
CA LYS A 87 -14.75 27.71 7.64
C LYS A 87 -14.97 26.26 7.20
N LEU A 88 -15.52 26.09 6.01
CA LEU A 88 -15.75 24.79 5.42
C LEU A 88 -14.44 24.01 5.27
N GLU A 89 -13.41 24.67 4.74
CA GLU A 89 -12.07 24.09 4.60
C GLU A 89 -11.37 23.89 5.94
N SER A 90 -11.41 24.86 6.84
CA SER A 90 -10.63 24.74 8.09
C SER A 90 -11.26 23.79 9.12
N THR A 91 -12.59 23.64 9.11
CA THR A 91 -13.32 23.02 10.23
C THR A 91 -14.06 21.74 9.85
N PHE A 92 -14.64 21.66 8.64
CA PHE A 92 -15.60 20.59 8.32
C PHE A 92 -15.05 19.57 7.31
N ILE A 93 -14.50 20.04 6.20
CA ILE A 93 -14.12 19.19 5.05
C ILE A 93 -12.59 19.11 4.89
N GLY A 94 -11.82 20.05 5.45
CA GLY A 94 -10.37 19.97 5.35
C GLY A 94 -9.77 18.95 6.28
N ILE A 95 -8.86 18.16 5.71
CA ILE A 95 -7.98 17.29 6.48
C ILE A 95 -6.77 18.13 6.91
N PRO A 96 -6.51 18.28 8.22
CA PRO A 96 -5.34 19.02 8.69
C PRO A 96 -4.05 18.38 8.19
N SER A 97 -3.05 19.19 7.82
CA SER A 97 -1.80 18.69 7.22
C SER A 97 -0.96 17.78 8.13
N HIS A 98 -1.26 17.73 9.42
CA HIS A 98 -0.58 16.88 10.41
C HIS A 98 -1.34 15.57 10.67
N VAL A 99 -2.53 15.40 10.09
CA VAL A 99 -3.35 14.20 10.24
C VAL A 99 -3.09 13.28 9.06
N LEU A 100 -2.61 12.08 9.36
CA LEU A 100 -2.54 10.98 8.40
C LEU A 100 -3.85 10.20 8.45
N LEU A 101 -4.39 9.94 7.26
CA LEU A 101 -5.56 9.08 7.11
C LEU A 101 -5.25 7.64 7.57
N PRO A 102 -6.26 6.87 8.02
CA PRO A 102 -6.08 5.48 8.40
C PRO A 102 -5.38 4.62 7.35
N GLU A 103 -5.65 4.90 6.07
CA GLU A 103 -5.07 4.25 4.90
C GLU A 103 -3.56 4.51 4.79
N ASP A 104 -3.09 5.67 5.26
CA ASP A 104 -1.69 6.09 5.20
C ASP A 104 -0.89 5.80 6.46
N LYS A 105 -1.48 5.09 7.44
CA LYS A 105 -0.75 4.64 8.64
C LYS A 105 0.58 3.92 8.32
N PRO A 106 0.70 3.08 7.25
CA PRO A 106 1.98 2.50 6.89
C PRO A 106 3.05 3.54 6.49
N GLN A 107 2.63 4.70 5.99
CA GLN A 107 3.51 5.78 5.56
C GLN A 107 4.10 6.60 6.72
N VAL A 108 3.63 6.41 7.95
CA VAL A 108 4.21 7.04 9.16
C VAL A 108 5.71 6.80 9.23
N LYS A 109 6.15 5.60 8.83
CA LYS A 109 7.57 5.28 8.62
C LYS A 109 7.85 5.29 7.13
N GLN A 110 8.49 6.35 6.67
CA GLN A 110 8.96 6.41 5.28
C GLN A 110 10.22 5.56 5.14
N TYR A 111 10.15 4.58 4.24
CA TYR A 111 11.29 3.76 3.88
C TYR A 111 12.00 4.39 2.69
N THR A 112 13.32 4.54 2.79
CA THR A 112 14.10 5.03 1.65
C THR A 112 14.16 3.96 0.57
N LYS A 113 14.47 4.39 -0.65
CA LYS A 113 14.57 3.48 -1.80
C LYS A 113 15.65 2.42 -1.57
N GLU A 114 16.78 2.83 -0.99
CA GLU A 114 17.93 1.98 -0.68
C GLU A 114 17.52 0.89 0.33
N TYR A 115 16.74 1.24 1.34
CA TYR A 115 16.24 0.27 2.32
C TYR A 115 15.28 -0.74 1.69
N ILE A 116 14.42 -0.30 0.76
CA ILE A 116 13.52 -1.20 0.02
C ILE A 116 14.34 -2.16 -0.86
N GLU A 117 15.34 -1.64 -1.58
CA GLU A 117 16.23 -2.43 -2.42
C GLU A 117 17.02 -3.46 -1.59
N GLN A 118 17.49 -3.08 -0.39
CA GLN A 118 18.14 -3.99 0.54
C GLN A 118 17.20 -5.13 0.98
N ILE A 119 15.98 -4.82 1.44
CA ILE A 119 15.01 -5.86 1.84
C ILE A 119 14.71 -6.80 0.67
N GLN A 120 14.58 -6.28 -0.54
CA GLN A 120 14.35 -7.11 -1.73
C GLN A 120 15.53 -8.04 -2.02
N ALA A 121 16.76 -7.56 -1.86
CA ALA A 121 17.96 -8.39 -2.02
C ALA A 121 18.02 -9.50 -0.96
N GLU A 122 17.78 -9.17 0.31
CA GLU A 122 17.73 -10.15 1.40
C GLU A 122 16.63 -11.20 1.19
N THR A 123 15.45 -10.77 0.72
CA THR A 123 14.33 -11.67 0.41
C THR A 123 14.72 -12.69 -0.66
N LYS A 124 15.36 -12.25 -1.75
CA LYS A 124 15.83 -13.15 -2.83
C LYS A 124 16.86 -14.17 -2.32
N VAL A 125 17.76 -13.74 -1.44
CA VAL A 125 18.75 -14.64 -0.82
C VAL A 125 18.05 -15.68 0.05
N LEU A 126 17.09 -15.26 0.87
CA LEU A 126 16.32 -16.17 1.73
C LEU A 126 15.48 -17.15 0.92
N GLU A 127 14.85 -16.71 -0.18
CA GLU A 127 14.12 -17.58 -1.09
C GLU A 127 15.02 -18.66 -1.70
N LYS A 128 16.23 -18.27 -2.15
CA LYS A 128 17.21 -19.23 -2.67
C LYS A 128 17.65 -20.23 -1.60
N LYS A 129 17.95 -19.77 -0.38
CA LYS A 129 18.29 -20.64 0.75
C LYS A 129 17.15 -21.60 1.08
N LEU A 130 15.91 -21.12 1.05
CA LEU A 130 14.72 -21.95 1.28
C LEU A 130 14.56 -23.03 0.20
N GLN A 131 14.78 -22.70 -1.07
CA GLN A 131 14.75 -23.67 -2.17
C GLN A 131 15.84 -24.74 -2.01
N GLN A 132 17.07 -24.33 -1.70
CA GLN A 132 18.18 -25.26 -1.42
C GLN A 132 17.87 -26.17 -0.23
N SER A 133 17.34 -25.62 0.86
CA SER A 133 16.93 -26.40 2.04
C SER A 133 15.83 -27.41 1.72
N LYS A 134 14.82 -27.02 0.92
CA LYS A 134 13.77 -27.94 0.43
C LYS A 134 14.36 -29.07 -0.41
N PHE A 135 15.26 -28.76 -1.33
CA PHE A 135 15.92 -29.77 -2.15
C PHE A 135 16.76 -30.74 -1.30
N MET A 136 17.58 -30.20 -0.39
CA MET A 136 18.37 -30.97 0.57
C MET A 136 17.49 -31.92 1.39
N LYS A 137 16.35 -31.44 1.88
CA LYS A 137 15.39 -32.25 2.64
C LYS A 137 14.84 -33.42 1.82
N VAL A 138 14.56 -33.22 0.53
CA VAL A 138 14.11 -34.30 -0.36
C VAL A 138 15.22 -35.34 -0.53
N LYS A 139 16.45 -34.89 -0.80
CA LYS A 139 17.60 -35.80 -0.96
C LYS A 139 17.93 -36.59 0.30
N LEU A 140 17.83 -35.97 1.48
CA LEU A 140 18.00 -36.69 2.75
C LEU A 140 16.93 -37.75 2.97
N LYS A 141 15.68 -37.50 2.56
CA LYS A 141 14.62 -38.52 2.60
C LYS A 141 14.88 -39.68 1.63
N GLU A 142 15.36 -39.38 0.42
CA GLU A 142 15.77 -40.42 -0.55
C GLU A 142 16.90 -41.29 0.02
N ALA A 143 17.94 -40.66 0.59
CA ALA A 143 19.05 -41.36 1.23
C ALA A 143 18.59 -42.25 2.39
N LEU A 144 17.72 -41.73 3.25
CA LEU A 144 17.18 -42.45 4.39
C LEU A 144 16.39 -43.69 3.93
N SER A 145 15.51 -43.54 2.94
CA SER A 145 14.75 -44.67 2.38
C SER A 145 15.66 -45.70 1.69
N ALA A 146 16.72 -45.28 1.00
CA ALA A 146 17.70 -46.19 0.41
C ALA A 146 18.48 -46.95 1.49
N SER A 147 18.87 -46.27 2.57
CA SER A 147 19.55 -46.88 3.72
C SER A 147 18.65 -47.90 4.42
N GLU A 148 17.37 -47.60 4.64
CA GLU A 148 16.40 -48.53 5.22
C GLU A 148 16.28 -49.81 4.37
N LYS A 149 16.15 -49.68 3.04
CA LYS A 149 16.11 -50.83 2.12
C LYS A 149 17.39 -51.65 2.14
N CYS A 150 18.55 -50.99 2.24
CA CYS A 150 19.84 -51.67 2.35
C CYS A 150 19.93 -52.49 3.66
N LEU A 151 19.52 -51.91 4.78
CA LEU A 151 19.45 -52.61 6.07
C LEU A 151 18.48 -53.79 6.04
N GLU A 152 17.31 -53.63 5.42
CA GLU A 152 16.38 -54.74 5.19
C GLU A 152 17.02 -55.85 4.36
N ALA A 153 17.69 -55.52 3.25
CA ALA A 153 18.37 -56.50 2.42
C ALA A 153 19.48 -57.25 3.18
N ILE A 154 20.31 -56.53 3.96
CA ILE A 154 21.34 -57.13 4.82
C ILE A 154 20.71 -58.07 5.86
N SER A 155 19.59 -57.67 6.48
CA SER A 155 18.89 -58.52 7.45
C SER A 155 18.35 -59.83 6.85
N ARG A 156 18.00 -59.83 5.56
CA ARG A 156 17.55 -61.03 4.82
C ARG A 156 18.71 -61.96 4.41
N VAL A 157 19.95 -61.45 4.41
CA VAL A 157 21.16 -62.15 3.97
C VAL A 157 21.87 -62.89 5.13
N GLN A 158 21.25 -62.97 6.32
CA GLN A 158 21.77 -63.76 7.45
C GLN A 158 22.01 -65.26 7.15
N ASP A 159 21.61 -65.78 5.97
CA ASP A 159 21.83 -67.18 5.54
C ASP A 159 22.63 -67.36 4.21
N GLY A 160 23.34 -66.36 3.66
CA GLY A 160 24.11 -66.54 2.41
C GLY A 160 25.03 -65.38 1.96
N PRO A 161 25.79 -65.49 0.86
CA PRO A 161 26.70 -64.44 0.39
C PRO A 161 25.96 -63.19 -0.11
N LEU A 162 26.52 -62.01 0.16
CA LEU A 162 26.01 -60.69 -0.27
C LEU A 162 25.73 -60.65 -1.79
N GLN A 163 24.45 -60.55 -2.16
CA GLN A 163 23.99 -60.52 -3.55
C GLN A 163 24.16 -59.14 -4.21
N GLU A 164 24.24 -59.14 -5.54
CA GLU A 164 24.39 -57.98 -6.45
C GLU A 164 23.43 -56.80 -6.15
N GLU A 165 22.25 -57.11 -5.62
CA GLU A 165 21.24 -56.11 -5.24
C GLU A 165 21.68 -55.23 -4.07
N SER A 166 22.45 -55.77 -3.11
CA SER A 166 22.99 -55.00 -1.97
C SER A 166 24.07 -54.00 -2.40
N MET A 167 24.89 -54.38 -3.38
CA MET A 167 25.88 -53.48 -4.01
C MET A 167 25.21 -52.30 -4.70
N LYS A 168 24.08 -52.54 -5.38
CA LYS A 168 23.30 -51.47 -6.05
C LYS A 168 22.76 -50.44 -5.07
N TYR A 169 22.29 -50.85 -3.88
CA TYR A 169 21.84 -49.90 -2.85
C TYR A 169 23.00 -49.10 -2.26
N LEU A 170 24.16 -49.73 -2.09
CA LEU A 170 25.36 -49.06 -1.59
C LEU A 170 25.84 -47.98 -2.57
N GLU A 171 25.86 -48.30 -3.87
CA GLU A 171 26.19 -47.34 -4.93
C GLU A 171 25.19 -46.15 -4.98
N LEU A 172 23.89 -46.43 -4.83
CA LEU A 172 22.87 -45.38 -4.74
C LEU A 172 23.11 -44.46 -3.54
N THR A 173 23.44 -45.03 -2.36
CA THR A 173 23.73 -44.21 -1.17
C THR A 173 24.98 -43.36 -1.32
N THR A 174 26.05 -43.87 -1.94
CA THR A 174 27.26 -43.08 -2.20
C THR A 174 27.03 -41.95 -3.18
N ASN A 175 26.20 -42.17 -4.21
CA ASN A 175 25.86 -41.14 -5.19
C ASN A 175 25.05 -40.01 -4.55
N VAL A 176 24.04 -40.34 -3.73
CA VAL A 176 23.26 -39.34 -3.01
C VAL A 176 24.14 -38.55 -2.02
N LEU A 177 25.05 -39.22 -1.30
CA LEU A 177 25.98 -38.53 -0.39
C LEU A 177 26.93 -37.57 -1.12
N SER A 178 27.47 -37.97 -2.28
CA SER A 178 28.28 -37.09 -3.13
C SER A 178 27.50 -35.84 -3.57
N ASP A 179 26.24 -36.00 -3.99
CA ASP A 179 25.40 -34.87 -4.39
C ASP A 179 25.11 -33.91 -3.22
N LEU A 180 24.88 -34.45 -2.02
CA LEU A 180 24.69 -33.66 -0.80
C LEU A 180 25.95 -32.84 -0.44
N MET A 181 27.15 -33.41 -0.61
CA MET A 181 28.41 -32.71 -0.34
C MET A 181 28.63 -31.53 -1.30
N LYS A 182 28.38 -31.72 -2.60
CA LYS A 182 28.51 -30.65 -3.62
C LYS A 182 27.59 -29.46 -3.33
N ILE A 183 26.39 -29.72 -2.80
CA ILE A 183 25.41 -28.69 -2.45
C ILE A 183 25.84 -27.91 -1.20
N ASN A 184 26.43 -28.59 -0.22
CA ASN A 184 26.95 -27.96 0.99
C ASN A 184 28.12 -27.03 0.68
N GLU A 185 29.06 -27.45 -0.18
CA GLU A 185 30.19 -26.64 -0.63
C GLU A 185 29.72 -25.38 -1.38
N GLY A 186 28.76 -25.51 -2.30
CA GLY A 186 28.17 -24.37 -3.01
C GLY A 186 27.39 -23.40 -2.10
N SER A 187 26.85 -23.88 -0.98
CA SER A 187 26.14 -23.04 -0.01
C SER A 187 27.08 -22.25 0.89
N ASN A 188 28.22 -22.83 1.28
CA ASN A 188 29.26 -22.15 2.05
C ASN A 188 29.93 -21.03 1.24
N TYR A 189 30.20 -21.25 -0.04
CA TYR A 189 30.76 -20.22 -0.92
C TYR A 189 29.86 -18.97 -1.06
N ILE A 190 28.54 -19.16 -1.09
CA ILE A 190 27.57 -18.04 -1.15
C ILE A 190 27.52 -17.30 0.20
N ALA A 191 27.62 -18.01 1.33
CA ALA A 191 27.63 -17.41 2.65
C ALA A 191 28.87 -16.54 2.88
N GLU A 192 30.03 -17.01 2.45
CA GLU A 192 31.32 -16.31 2.56
C GLU A 192 31.32 -15.01 1.74
N LYS A 193 30.81 -15.05 0.50
CA LYS A 193 30.70 -13.87 -0.37
C LYS A 193 29.71 -12.79 0.12
N LEU A 194 28.80 -13.15 1.04
CA LEU A 194 27.84 -12.21 1.65
C LEU A 194 28.43 -11.52 2.89
N MET A 195 29.34 -12.19 3.61
CA MET A 195 30.05 -11.60 4.76
C MET A 195 31.03 -10.51 4.31
N ASP A 196 31.67 -10.69 3.14
CA ASP A 196 32.57 -9.68 2.57
C ASP A 196 31.86 -8.41 2.09
N ASN A 197 30.62 -8.51 1.61
CA ASN A 197 29.83 -7.36 1.15
C ASN A 197 29.12 -6.59 2.28
N SER A 198 29.09 -7.13 3.50
CA SER A 198 28.47 -6.48 4.67
C SER A 198 29.48 -5.74 5.55
N SER A 199 30.78 -5.85 5.28
CA SER A 199 31.86 -5.17 6.02
C SER A 199 31.99 -3.66 5.75
N SER A 200 31.17 -3.06 4.88
CA SER A 200 31.26 -1.63 4.52
C SER A 200 30.06 -0.78 4.95
N HIS A 201 29.07 -1.34 5.66
CA HIS A 201 27.98 -0.55 6.23
C HIS A 201 28.00 -0.58 7.75
N GLU A 202 28.03 0.62 8.34
CA GLU A 202 27.94 0.90 9.78
C GLU A 202 26.93 -0.03 10.46
N GLU A 203 27.33 -0.60 11.60
CA GLU A 203 26.54 -1.50 12.42
C GLU A 203 25.17 -0.89 12.73
N VAL A 204 24.15 -1.31 11.97
CA VAL A 204 22.76 -1.07 12.34
C VAL A 204 22.43 -2.08 13.45
N PRO A 205 22.09 -1.63 14.67
CA PRO A 205 21.84 -2.53 15.79
C PRO A 205 20.74 -3.52 15.42
N SER A 206 20.98 -4.78 15.73
CA SER A 206 20.05 -5.87 15.42
C SER A 206 18.66 -5.59 16.00
N LEU A 207 17.61 -6.11 15.37
CA LEU A 207 16.23 -5.96 15.86
C LEU A 207 16.09 -6.46 17.31
N GLN A 208 16.91 -7.43 17.72
CA GLN A 208 16.97 -7.95 19.08
C GLN A 208 17.55 -6.92 20.06
N GLU A 209 18.60 -6.18 19.68
CA GLU A 209 19.17 -5.11 20.51
C GLU A 209 18.24 -3.90 20.63
N LYS A 210 17.54 -3.53 19.55
CA LYS A 210 16.53 -2.45 19.60
C LYS A 210 15.37 -2.82 20.53
N ASN A 211 14.91 -4.07 20.49
CA ASN A 211 13.86 -4.55 21.41
C ASN A 211 14.36 -4.62 22.85
N LEU A 212 15.61 -5.02 23.08
CA LEU A 212 16.21 -5.02 24.42
C LEU A 212 16.40 -3.60 24.97
N ARG A 213 16.69 -2.61 24.12
CA ARG A 213 16.77 -1.19 24.49
C ARG A 213 15.40 -0.63 24.85
N MET A 214 14.39 -0.86 24.02
CA MET A 214 13.01 -0.43 24.31
C MET A 214 12.46 -1.03 25.61
N LEU A 215 12.76 -2.31 25.89
CA LEU A 215 12.35 -2.95 27.14
C LEU A 215 13.08 -2.40 28.37
N LYS A 216 14.30 -1.87 28.22
CA LYS A 216 15.05 -1.20 29.31
C LYS A 216 14.60 0.24 29.57
N GLU A 217 13.95 0.89 28.60
CA GLU A 217 13.40 2.24 28.77
C GLU A 217 11.97 2.25 29.33
N LEU A 218 11.32 1.08 29.40
CA LEU A 218 9.95 0.88 29.91
C LEU A 218 9.90 0.32 31.35
N CYS A 219 11.03 -0.05 31.94
CA CYS A 219 11.18 -0.50 33.33
C CYS A 219 11.99 0.51 34.13
#